data_AF-A0A6L7RTA0-F1
#
_entry.id   AF-A0A6L7RTA0-F1
#
_cell.length_a   1.000
_cell.length_b   1.000
_cell.length_c   1.000
_cell.angle_alpha   90.00
_cell.angle_beta   90.00
_cell.angle_gamma   90.00
#
_symmetry.space_group_name_H-M   'P 1'
#
loop_
_entity.id
_entity.type
_entity.pdbx_description
1 polymer ?
#
loop_
_entity_poly.entity_id
_entity_poly.type
_entity_poly.pdbx_seq_one_letter_code
_entity_poly.pdbx_strand_id
1 'polypeptide(L)'
;MSARSGAPARVTAVGIRREGDDALGIDWADGSASVIPLREIRLACGCAVCRDELTGAPLLDPATIPADIRAYRIAPVGNYALTFDWSDSHSTGIFPWEMLRELAERTEAEQP
;
A
#
# COMPACT_ATOMS: atom_id res chain seq x y z
N MET A 1 35.44 -5.67 -11.79
CA MET A 1 34.16 -6.21 -12.28
C MET A 1 33.06 -5.37 -11.65
N SER A 2 32.76 -4.20 -12.21
CA SER A 2 31.76 -3.30 -11.62
C SER A 2 30.38 -3.80 -12.02
N ALA A 3 29.63 -4.33 -11.04
CA ALA A 3 28.21 -4.58 -11.21
C ALA A 3 27.52 -3.25 -11.55
N ARG A 4 26.80 -3.22 -12.67
CA ARG A 4 25.97 -2.08 -13.05
C ARG A 4 24.84 -1.99 -12.03
N SER A 5 24.87 -0.98 -11.17
CA SER A 5 23.66 -0.52 -10.47
C SER A 5 22.72 0.07 -11.53
N GLY A 6 21.89 -0.78 -12.13
CA GLY A 6 20.72 -0.31 -12.83
C GLY A 6 19.79 0.30 -11.78
N ALA A 7 19.41 1.57 -11.95
CA ALA A 7 18.32 2.13 -11.15
C ALA A 7 17.13 1.17 -11.25
N PRO A 8 16.43 0.85 -10.15
CA PRO A 8 15.27 -0.02 -10.21
C PRO A 8 14.31 0.55 -11.27
N ALA A 9 13.73 -0.35 -12.08
CA ALA A 9 12.68 0.04 -13.01
C ALA A 9 11.60 0.78 -12.21
N ARG A 10 11.11 1.91 -12.73
CA ARG A 10 10.14 2.76 -12.05
C ARG A 10 8.91 1.92 -11.71
N VAL A 11 8.62 1.75 -10.43
CA VAL A 11 7.42 1.03 -9.98
C VAL A 11 6.22 1.90 -10.34
N THR A 12 5.35 1.40 -11.21
CA THR A 12 4.20 2.16 -11.71
C THR A 12 3.03 1.22 -11.93
N ALA A 13 1.89 1.56 -11.33
CA ALA A 13 0.65 0.86 -11.59
C ALA A 13 0.09 1.25 -12.95
N VAL A 14 -0.35 0.26 -13.72
CA VAL A 14 -1.06 0.41 -15.00
C VAL A 14 -2.52 -0.02 -14.92
N GLY A 15 -2.89 -0.73 -13.86
CA GLY A 15 -4.27 -1.13 -13.56
C GLY A 15 -4.49 -1.26 -12.06
N ILE A 16 -5.70 -0.91 -11.62
CA ILE A 16 -6.16 -1.03 -10.23
C ILE A 16 -7.51 -1.73 -10.24
N ARG A 17 -7.66 -2.77 -9.42
CA ARG A 17 -8.87 -3.57 -9.32
C ARG A 17 -9.20 -3.90 -7.86
N ARG A 18 -10.48 -4.07 -7.57
CA ARG A 18 -10.93 -4.62 -6.28
C ARG A 18 -10.90 -6.14 -6.39
N GLU A 19 -10.17 -6.78 -5.47
CA GLU A 19 -10.13 -8.23 -5.33
C GLU A 19 -11.03 -8.59 -4.16
N GLY A 20 -12.28 -8.95 -4.46
CA GLY A 20 -13.32 -9.07 -3.43
C GLY A 20 -13.57 -7.77 -2.66
N ASP A 21 -13.91 -7.91 -1.39
CA ASP A 21 -14.21 -6.79 -0.48
C ASP A 21 -13.01 -6.41 0.42
N ASP A 22 -11.96 -7.23 0.44
CA ASP A 22 -10.89 -7.20 1.43
C ASP A 22 -9.47 -7.11 0.84
N ALA A 23 -9.32 -7.07 -0.49
CA ALA A 23 -8.02 -6.90 -1.13
C ALA A 23 -8.00 -5.92 -2.32
N LEU A 24 -6.81 -5.38 -2.58
CA LEU A 24 -6.48 -4.53 -3.72
C LEU A 24 -5.63 -5.31 -4.72
N GLY A 25 -6.08 -5.42 -5.96
CA GLY A 25 -5.27 -5.88 -7.07
C GLY A 25 -4.59 -4.72 -7.79
N ILE A 26 -3.31 -4.88 -8.10
CA ILE A 26 -2.53 -3.93 -8.90
C ILE A 26 -1.87 -4.66 -10.06
N ASP A 27 -2.02 -4.12 -11.27
CA ASP A 27 -1.23 -4.50 -12.44
C ASP A 27 -0.08 -3.51 -12.60
N TRP A 28 1.14 -4.03 -12.76
CA TRP A 28 2.36 -3.23 -12.80
C TRP A 28 2.88 -3.09 -14.23
N ALA A 29 3.58 -1.98 -14.50
CA ALA A 29 4.15 -1.69 -15.82
C ALA A 29 5.22 -2.71 -16.27
N ASP A 30 5.82 -3.47 -15.34
CA ASP A 30 6.76 -4.56 -15.63
C ASP A 30 6.06 -5.86 -16.07
N GLY A 31 4.73 -5.88 -16.11
CA GLY A 31 3.91 -7.03 -16.49
C GLY A 31 3.56 -7.97 -15.35
N SER A 32 4.05 -7.72 -14.13
CA SER A 32 3.64 -8.45 -12.93
C SER A 32 2.30 -7.93 -12.39
N ALA A 33 1.69 -8.70 -11.49
CA ALA A 33 0.49 -8.32 -10.77
C ALA A 33 0.65 -8.67 -9.28
N SER A 34 0.02 -7.88 -8.42
CA SER A 34 0.00 -8.11 -6.97
C SER A 34 -1.42 -8.07 -6.43
N VAL A 35 -1.65 -8.81 -5.35
CA VAL A 35 -2.89 -8.74 -4.55
C VAL A 35 -2.50 -8.44 -3.11
N ILE A 36 -2.99 -7.34 -2.58
CA ILE A 36 -2.61 -6.84 -1.26
C ILE A 36 -3.86 -6.75 -0.37
N PRO A 37 -3.89 -7.42 0.79
CA PRO A 37 -5.00 -7.25 1.73
C PRO A 37 -5.17 -5.78 2.15
N LEU A 38 -6.40 -5.29 2.15
CA LEU A 38 -6.73 -3.90 2.52
C LEU A 38 -6.28 -3.57 3.94
N ARG A 39 -6.35 -4.55 4.85
CA ARG A 39 -5.85 -4.42 6.22
C ARG A 39 -4.35 -4.11 6.27
N GLU A 40 -3.56 -4.80 5.46
CA GLU A 40 -2.11 -4.60 5.39
C GLU A 40 -1.77 -3.22 4.85
N ILE A 41 -2.55 -2.72 3.87
CA ILE A 41 -2.40 -1.35 3.38
C ILE A 41 -2.71 -0.36 4.52
N ARG A 42 -3.82 -0.55 5.24
CA ARG A 42 -4.22 0.33 6.34
C ARG A 42 -3.21 0.34 7.49
N LEU A 43 -2.62 -0.81 7.83
CA LEU A 43 -1.55 -0.97 8.82
C LEU A 43 -0.29 -0.21 8.42
N ALA A 44 -0.01 -0.14 7.13
CA ALA A 44 1.18 0.54 6.62
C ALA A 44 1.04 2.07 6.55
N CYS A 45 -0.12 2.64 6.90
CA CYS A 45 -0.40 4.08 6.79
C CYS A 45 0.73 4.97 7.34
N GLY A 46 1.25 5.84 6.48
CA GLY A 46 2.35 6.75 6.79
C GLY A 46 1.93 8.18 7.14
N CYS A 47 0.65 8.45 7.38
CA CYS A 47 0.20 9.81 7.69
C CYS A 47 0.66 10.26 9.09
N ALA A 48 0.68 11.57 9.33
CA ALA A 48 1.07 12.19 10.59
C ALA A 48 0.27 11.71 11.83
N VAL A 49 -0.93 11.15 11.62
CA VAL A 49 -1.73 10.55 12.70
C VAL A 49 -1.23 9.14 13.05
N CYS A 50 -0.69 8.42 12.06
CA CYS A 50 -0.25 7.03 12.21
C CYS A 50 1.25 6.90 12.48
N ARG A 51 2.03 7.94 12.22
CA ARG A 51 3.48 7.99 12.48
C ARG A 51 3.88 9.30 13.13
N ASP A 52 4.79 9.19 14.08
CA ASP A 52 5.40 10.34 14.71
C ASP A 52 6.26 11.09 13.68
N GLU A 53 6.00 12.38 13.47
CA GLU A 53 6.64 13.18 12.41
C GLU A 53 8.14 13.39 12.65
N LEU A 54 8.60 13.35 13.91
CA LEU A 54 9.99 13.63 14.31
C LEU A 54 10.86 12.38 14.25
N THR A 55 10.31 11.23 14.62
CA THR A 55 11.03 9.97 14.77
C THR A 55 10.68 8.94 13.68
N GLY A 56 9.56 9.12 12.99
CA GLY A 56 9.02 8.15 12.02
C GLY A 56 8.46 6.88 12.66
N ALA A 57 8.43 6.82 14.00
CA ALA A 57 7.95 5.67 14.74
C ALA A 57 6.45 5.46 14.50
N PRO A 58 5.98 4.20 14.37
CA PRO A 58 4.57 3.91 14.26
C PRO A 58 3.86 4.31 15.56
N LEU A 59 2.90 5.24 15.44
CA LEU A 59 1.94 5.60 16.48
C LEU A 59 0.66 4.75 16.38
N LEU A 60 0.45 4.15 15.20
CA LEU A 60 -0.66 3.27 14.95
C LEU A 60 -0.53 1.99 15.77
N ASP A 61 -1.55 1.69 16.58
CA ASP A 61 -1.72 0.41 17.24
C ASP A 61 -2.43 -0.58 16.29
N PRO A 62 -1.77 -1.66 15.85
CA PRO A 62 -2.38 -2.68 14.98
C PRO A 62 -3.68 -3.28 15.52
N ALA A 63 -3.84 -3.35 16.84
CA ALA A 63 -5.05 -3.89 17.47
C ALA A 63 -6.29 -3.00 17.28
N THR A 64 -6.09 -1.72 16.92
CA THR A 64 -7.19 -0.76 16.71
C THR A 64 -7.78 -0.80 15.31
N ILE A 65 -7.08 -1.40 14.33
CA ILE A 65 -7.63 -1.57 12.99
C ILE A 65 -8.58 -2.78 13.02
N PRO A 66 -9.83 -2.67 12.52
CA PRO A 66 -10.74 -3.81 12.38
C PRO A 66 -10.23 -4.86 11.37
N ALA A 67 -10.46 -6.14 11.66
CA ALA A 67 -10.07 -7.23 10.74
C ALA A 67 -10.84 -7.15 9.40
N ASP A 68 -12.05 -6.58 9.43
CA ASP A 68 -12.96 -6.39 8.31
C ASP A 68 -12.91 -4.96 7.72
N ILE A 69 -11.81 -4.23 7.94
CA ILE A 69 -11.62 -2.88 7.41
C ILE A 69 -11.84 -2.84 5.89
N ARG A 70 -12.62 -1.87 5.42
CA ARG A 70 -12.95 -1.69 3.99
C ARG A 70 -12.41 -0.36 3.47
N ALA A 71 -12.05 -0.36 2.19
CA ALA A 71 -11.81 0.86 1.42
C ALA A 71 -13.07 1.22 0.64
N TYR A 72 -13.83 2.22 1.10
CA TYR A 72 -15.00 2.72 0.37
C TYR A 72 -14.59 3.42 -0.92
N ARG A 73 -13.45 4.10 -0.90
CA ARG A 73 -12.85 4.74 -2.06
C ARG A 73 -11.40 4.34 -2.21
N ILE A 74 -10.98 4.19 -3.45
CA ILE A 74 -9.58 4.03 -3.87
C ILE A 74 -9.41 5.01 -5.02
N ALA A 75 -8.48 5.94 -4.91
CA ALA A 75 -8.27 6.96 -5.94
C ALA A 75 -6.77 7.22 -6.16
N PRO A 76 -6.35 7.50 -7.40
CA PRO A 76 -4.98 7.88 -7.69
C PRO A 76 -4.66 9.28 -7.14
N VAL A 77 -3.45 9.43 -6.64
CA VAL A 77 -2.84 10.72 -6.31
C VAL A 77 -1.75 10.98 -7.35
N GLY A 78 -2.11 11.77 -8.37
CA GLY A 78 -1.26 11.97 -9.54
C GLY A 78 -0.89 10.63 -10.19
N ASN A 79 0.39 10.47 -10.54
CA ASN A 79 0.90 9.25 -11.20
C ASN A 79 1.83 8.42 -10.30
N TYR A 80 1.79 8.60 -8.97
CA TYR A 80 2.78 8.01 -8.07
C TYR A 80 2.22 7.30 -6.84
N ALA A 81 0.92 7.42 -6.54
CA ALA A 81 0.35 6.88 -5.31
C ALA A 81 -1.16 6.64 -5.40
N LEU A 82 -1.70 5.98 -4.37
CA LEU A 82 -3.13 5.94 -4.05
C LEU A 82 -3.45 6.71 -2.78
N THR A 83 -4.71 7.10 -2.69
CA THR A 83 -5.39 7.47 -1.45
C THR A 83 -6.66 6.63 -1.28
N PHE A 84 -7.11 6.48 -0.04
CA PHE A 84 -8.22 5.61 0.34
C PHE A 84 -9.14 6.32 1.31
N ASP A 85 -10.46 6.12 1.15
CA ASP A 85 -11.43 6.43 2.19
C ASP A 85 -11.77 5.13 2.93
N TRP A 86 -11.36 5.04 4.19
CA TRP A 86 -11.47 3.84 5.02
C TRP A 86 -12.77 3.80 5.82
N SER A 87 -13.23 2.59 6.14
CA SER A 87 -14.41 2.38 6.99
C SER A 87 -14.23 2.82 8.44
N ASP A 88 -12.99 3.03 8.89
CA ASP A 88 -12.63 3.57 10.20
C ASP A 88 -12.51 5.12 10.20
N SER A 89 -13.08 5.79 9.19
CA SER A 89 -13.11 7.25 8.98
C SER A 89 -11.80 7.92 8.56
N HIS A 90 -10.72 7.16 8.32
CA HIS A 90 -9.47 7.74 7.83
C HIS A 90 -9.49 7.97 6.31
N SER A 91 -8.93 9.08 5.85
CA SER A 91 -8.92 9.44 4.41
C SER A 91 -7.70 10.24 3.93
N THR A 92 -6.73 10.50 4.80
CA THR A 92 -5.59 11.38 4.49
C THR A 92 -4.30 10.64 4.13
N GLY A 93 -4.32 9.30 4.15
CA GLY A 93 -3.17 8.49 3.79
C GLY A 93 -2.83 8.61 2.30
N ILE A 94 -1.54 8.68 2.01
CA ILE A 94 -0.97 8.58 0.67
C ILE A 94 -0.08 7.35 0.65
N PHE A 95 -0.30 6.48 -0.33
CA PHE A 95 0.35 5.18 -0.46
C PHE A 95 1.10 5.13 -1.79
N PRO A 96 2.40 5.47 -1.81
CA PRO A 96 3.22 5.43 -3.02
C PRO A 96 3.29 4.05 -3.66
N TRP A 97 3.51 4.00 -4.98
CA TRP A 97 3.63 2.74 -5.72
C TRP A 97 4.72 1.83 -5.18
N GLU A 98 5.86 2.40 -4.85
CA GLU A 98 7.01 1.69 -4.27
C GLU A 98 6.62 1.01 -2.96
N MET A 99 5.93 1.73 -2.08
CA MET A 99 5.45 1.21 -0.80
C MET A 99 4.42 0.08 -0.98
N LEU A 100 3.48 0.24 -1.93
CA LEU A 100 2.49 -0.79 -2.23
C LEU A 100 3.15 -2.05 -2.83
N ARG A 101 4.21 -1.88 -3.64
CA ARG A 101 4.98 -3.00 -4.19
C ARG A 101 5.75 -3.74 -3.11
N GLU A 102 6.45 -3.01 -2.24
CA GLU A 102 7.13 -3.62 -1.08
C GLU A 102 6.13 -4.35 -0.17
N LEU A 103 4.95 -3.78 0.05
CA LEU A 103 3.91 -4.40 0.86
C LEU A 103 3.44 -5.71 0.23
N ALA A 104 3.18 -5.72 -1.08
CA ALA A 104 2.80 -6.93 -1.81
C ALA A 104 3.84 -8.04 -1.63
N GLU A 105 5.11 -7.75 -1.88
CA GLU A 105 6.22 -8.71 -1.80
C GLU A 105 6.35 -9.32 -0.40
N ARG A 106 6.12 -8.53 0.67
CA ARG A 106 6.09 -9.06 2.04
C ARG A 106 4.88 -9.96 2.28
N THR A 107 3.69 -9.51 1.88
CA THR A 107 2.46 -10.27 2.11
C THR A 107 2.42 -11.60 1.37
N GLU A 108 3.03 -11.68 0.18
CA GLU A 108 3.18 -12.92 -0.60
C GLU A 108 4.17 -13.89 0.06
N ALA A 109 5.27 -13.38 0.65
CA ALA A 109 6.27 -14.20 1.34
C ALA A 109 5.78 -14.81 2.67
N GLU A 110 4.75 -14.22 3.27
CA GLU A 110 4.15 -14.67 4.53
C GLU A 110 3.00 -15.68 4.34
N GLN A 111 2.64 -16.02 3.10
CA GLN A 111 1.63 -17.06 2.82
C GLN A 111 2.27 -18.46 2.84
N PRO A 112 1.77 -19.41 3.65
CA PRO A 112 2.32 -20.77 3.78
C PRO A 112 2.07 -21.67 2.56
#